data_AF-A0A4Q3WMW0-F1
#
_entry.id   AF-A0A4Q3WMW0-F1
#
_cell.length_a   1.000
_cell.length_b   1.000
_cell.length_c   1.000
_cell.angle_alpha   90.00
_cell.angle_beta   90.00
_cell.angle_gamma   90.00
#
_symmetry.space_group_name_H-M   'P 1'
#
loop_
_entity.id
_entity.type
_entity.pdbx_description
1 polymer ?
#
loop_
_entity_poly.entity_id
_entity_poly.type
_entity_poly.pdbx_seq_one_letter_code
_entity_poly.pdbx_strand_id
1 'polypeptide(L)'
;MAQLSRWNVSRWNVLLVWSLLGLIVRPASSQSLSTRGSTLRAVRIDKSGLGFEINFSGQRFVQQAPLTIETVDSNGQAQWVKGGYSSWKANGKTLRAEGELLSSHGTRFLFRDTYQSDATGFQLERRVEVASPHPQDAGFSSRFGVPWEKPLKVSAGDAIMPGVWYRDNKSIPPKAFPVALDEEVMMLREDRLGLPLVGFRDRESGISLTLQRVGGQPTTFAGDAGRERQIDRRMQTGALGFLHDEKLEQAFSFPGSEDERSSIAPDSLPGQRYLPRSHPVEAGFVQD
;
A
#
# COMPACT_ATOMS: atom_id res chain seq x y z
N MET A 1 12.20 9.39 -77.77
CA MET A 1 11.23 10.51 -77.84
C MET A 1 9.87 10.00 -77.41
N ALA A 2 9.21 10.77 -76.55
CA ALA A 2 7.77 10.78 -76.23
C ALA A 2 7.17 9.62 -75.41
N GLN A 3 6.55 10.06 -74.32
CA GLN A 3 5.86 9.36 -73.25
C GLN A 3 4.38 9.09 -73.57
N LEU A 4 3.89 8.08 -72.86
CA LEU A 4 2.51 7.66 -72.65
C LEU A 4 1.54 8.77 -72.20
N SER A 5 0.26 8.62 -72.53
CA SER A 5 -0.81 8.93 -71.58
C SER A 5 -1.87 7.82 -71.57
N ARG A 6 -2.21 7.38 -70.35
CA ARG A 6 -3.16 6.32 -70.00
C ARG A 6 -4.50 6.92 -69.61
N TRP A 7 -5.50 6.07 -69.77
CA TRP A 7 -6.93 6.23 -69.55
C TRP A 7 -7.33 6.77 -68.17
N ASN A 8 -8.39 7.60 -68.19
CA ASN A 8 -9.06 8.20 -67.06
C ASN A 8 -10.46 7.58 -66.94
N VAL A 9 -10.82 6.98 -65.81
CA VAL A 9 -12.21 6.63 -65.47
C VAL A 9 -12.48 6.98 -64.00
N SER A 10 -13.47 7.86 -63.86
CA SER A 10 -14.25 8.34 -62.71
C SER A 10 -13.95 7.78 -61.31
N ARG A 11 -13.67 8.70 -60.37
CA ARG A 11 -13.96 8.53 -58.93
C ARG A 11 -15.01 9.55 -58.49
N TRP A 12 -16.01 9.05 -57.79
CA TRP A 12 -17.07 9.81 -57.12
C TRP A 12 -16.49 10.53 -55.90
N ASN A 13 -16.71 11.84 -55.77
CA ASN A 13 -16.45 12.59 -54.55
C ASN A 13 -17.77 12.82 -53.81
N VAL A 14 -17.95 12.17 -52.66
CA VAL A 14 -18.97 12.50 -51.67
C VAL A 14 -18.32 13.37 -50.60
N LEU A 15 -18.80 14.61 -50.47
CA LEU A 15 -18.39 15.54 -49.43
C LEU A 15 -19.24 15.30 -48.18
N LEU A 16 -18.68 14.67 -47.15
CA LEU A 16 -19.30 14.56 -45.83
C LEU A 16 -18.73 15.63 -44.91
N VAL A 17 -19.49 16.72 -44.75
CA VAL A 17 -19.23 17.77 -43.77
C VAL A 17 -19.69 17.26 -42.41
N TRP A 18 -18.76 17.04 -41.49
CA TRP A 18 -19.07 16.87 -40.06
C TRP A 18 -18.72 18.17 -39.35
N SER A 19 -19.75 18.86 -38.89
CA SER A 19 -19.65 20.03 -38.02
C SER A 19 -18.99 19.65 -36.70
N LEU A 20 -17.77 20.15 -36.51
CA LEU A 20 -17.01 20.16 -35.27
C LEU A 20 -17.73 21.01 -34.21
N LEU A 21 -18.60 20.39 -33.40
CA LEU A 21 -18.76 20.81 -32.02
C LEU A 21 -17.65 20.13 -31.22
N GLY A 22 -16.48 20.76 -31.25
CA GLY A 22 -15.36 20.39 -30.41
C GLY A 22 -15.73 20.59 -28.94
N LEU A 23 -16.19 19.52 -28.28
CA LEU A 23 -15.81 19.35 -26.89
C LEU A 23 -14.29 19.24 -26.90
N ILE A 24 -13.61 20.33 -26.58
CA ILE A 24 -12.29 20.25 -26.00
C ILE A 24 -12.49 19.51 -24.68
N VAL A 25 -12.48 18.18 -24.73
CA VAL A 25 -12.15 17.38 -23.58
C VAL A 25 -10.72 17.78 -23.29
N ARG A 26 -10.54 18.76 -22.40
CA ARG A 26 -9.25 18.96 -21.76
C ARG A 26 -8.90 17.57 -21.22
N PRO A 27 -7.78 16.94 -21.62
CA PRO A 27 -7.35 15.75 -20.93
C PRO A 27 -7.36 16.11 -19.46
N ALA A 28 -8.05 15.30 -18.64
CA ALA A 28 -8.08 15.52 -17.20
C ALA A 28 -6.64 15.81 -16.79
N SER A 29 -6.38 17.04 -16.32
CA SER A 29 -5.07 17.44 -15.83
C SER A 29 -4.56 16.27 -14.99
N SER A 30 -3.43 15.68 -15.36
CA SER A 30 -2.94 14.47 -14.70
C SER A 30 -3.01 14.70 -13.21
N GLN A 31 -3.90 14.00 -12.54
CA GLN A 31 -4.19 14.32 -11.15
C GLN A 31 -3.03 13.85 -10.30
N SER A 32 -2.16 14.79 -9.95
CA SER A 32 -0.91 14.52 -9.27
C SER A 32 -0.67 15.50 -8.14
N LEU A 33 0.05 15.05 -7.13
CA LEU A 33 0.71 15.89 -6.14
C LEU A 33 2.21 15.98 -6.44
N SER A 34 2.82 17.09 -6.10
CA SER A 34 4.25 17.31 -6.31
C SER A 34 4.91 17.86 -5.04
N THR A 35 6.13 17.41 -4.78
CA THR A 35 7.04 18.00 -3.78
C THR A 35 8.20 18.67 -4.51
N ARG A 36 9.26 19.09 -3.78
CA ARG A 36 10.47 19.66 -4.40
C ARG A 36 11.19 18.69 -5.34
N GLY A 37 11.07 17.38 -5.14
CA GLY A 37 11.82 16.37 -5.88
C GLY A 37 11.02 15.15 -6.32
N SER A 38 9.76 15.03 -5.89
CA SER A 38 8.93 13.85 -6.13
C SER A 38 7.58 14.22 -6.72
N THR A 39 6.99 13.28 -7.44
CA THR A 39 5.60 13.38 -7.91
C THR A 39 4.83 12.13 -7.49
N LEU A 40 3.60 12.30 -7.03
CA LEU A 40 2.62 11.24 -6.75
C LEU A 40 1.49 11.39 -7.76
N ARG A 41 1.15 10.33 -8.49
CA ARG A 41 0.06 10.36 -9.48
C ARG A 41 -0.75 9.08 -9.47
N ALA A 42 -2.00 9.17 -9.92
CA ALA A 42 -2.78 7.99 -10.24
C ALA A 42 -2.14 7.24 -11.41
N VAL A 43 -2.12 5.91 -11.32
CA VAL A 43 -1.84 5.03 -12.46
C VAL A 43 -3.03 4.10 -12.66
N ARG A 44 -3.48 3.95 -13.90
CA ARG A 44 -4.58 3.03 -14.20
C ARG A 44 -4.04 1.62 -14.27
N ILE A 45 -4.72 0.71 -13.59
CA ILE A 45 -4.42 -0.71 -13.62
C ILE A 45 -5.61 -1.34 -14.30
N ASP A 46 -5.39 -1.71 -15.55
CA ASP A 46 -6.35 -2.44 -16.38
C ASP A 46 -7.83 -2.06 -16.12
N LYS A 47 -8.65 -3.04 -15.73
CA LYS A 47 -10.05 -2.89 -15.32
C LYS A 47 -10.22 -2.89 -13.79
N SER A 48 -9.17 -3.17 -13.02
CA SER A 48 -9.19 -3.36 -11.55
C SER A 48 -9.20 -2.07 -10.76
N GLY A 49 -8.91 -0.93 -11.40
CA GLY A 49 -9.07 0.40 -10.83
C GLY A 49 -7.85 1.30 -11.01
N LEU A 50 -7.64 2.19 -10.04
CA LEU A 50 -6.50 3.10 -10.00
C LEU A 50 -5.56 2.71 -8.86
N GLY A 51 -4.27 2.63 -9.16
CA GLY A 51 -3.19 2.60 -8.18
C GLY A 51 -2.51 3.95 -8.08
N PHE A 52 -1.32 3.95 -7.49
CA PHE A 52 -0.47 5.14 -7.47
C PHE A 52 0.96 4.85 -7.92
N GLU A 53 1.59 5.89 -8.43
CA GLU A 53 3.02 5.92 -8.66
C GLU A 53 3.63 7.12 -7.93
N ILE A 54 4.72 6.87 -7.19
CA ILE A 54 5.64 7.90 -6.74
C ILE A 54 6.89 7.85 -7.64
N ASN A 55 7.28 8.98 -8.19
CA ASN A 55 8.54 9.13 -8.92
C ASN A 55 9.46 10.09 -8.17
N PHE A 56 10.70 9.66 -7.93
CA PHE A 56 11.76 10.48 -7.34
C PHE A 56 13.08 10.23 -8.08
N SER A 57 13.64 11.26 -8.70
CA SER A 57 14.93 11.18 -9.42
C SER A 57 15.01 10.01 -10.42
N GLY A 58 13.91 9.67 -11.09
CA GLY A 58 13.83 8.55 -12.03
C GLY A 58 13.51 7.18 -11.39
N GLN A 59 13.67 7.02 -10.07
CA GLN A 59 13.18 5.84 -9.35
C GLN A 59 11.67 5.90 -9.23
N ARG A 60 11.01 4.78 -9.54
CA ARG A 60 9.57 4.62 -9.47
C ARG A 60 9.19 3.66 -8.35
N PHE A 61 8.11 4.02 -7.66
CA PHE A 61 7.43 3.18 -6.67
C PHE A 61 5.97 3.05 -7.12
N VAL A 62 5.51 1.84 -7.38
CA VAL A 62 4.24 1.61 -8.10
C VAL A 62 3.37 0.63 -7.34
N GLN A 63 2.37 1.16 -6.62
CA GLN A 63 1.39 0.36 -5.91
C GLN A 63 0.15 0.17 -6.79
N GLN A 64 -0.14 -1.09 -7.13
CA GLN A 64 -1.28 -1.45 -7.96
C GLN A 64 -2.53 -1.76 -7.12
N ALA A 65 -2.40 -2.38 -5.95
CA ALA A 65 -3.55 -2.68 -5.10
C ALA A 65 -3.49 -1.88 -3.80
N PRO A 66 -3.63 -0.54 -3.85
CA PRO A 66 -3.50 0.29 -2.66
C PRO A 66 -4.59 0.00 -1.61
N LEU A 67 -5.75 -0.52 -2.03
CA LEU A 67 -6.76 -1.03 -1.12
C LEU A 67 -6.39 -2.46 -0.79
N THR A 68 -5.93 -2.70 0.43
CA THR A 68 -5.57 -4.04 0.90
C THR A 68 -6.12 -4.25 2.31
N ILE A 69 -6.88 -5.33 2.49
CA ILE A 69 -7.35 -5.81 3.81
C ILE A 69 -7.06 -7.29 3.98
N GLU A 70 -6.78 -7.70 5.21
CA GLU A 70 -6.95 -9.10 5.63
C GLU A 70 -8.33 -9.21 6.27
N THR A 71 -9.17 -10.11 5.79
CA THR A 71 -10.44 -10.47 6.44
C THR A 71 -10.28 -11.82 7.13
N VAL A 72 -10.95 -11.98 8.27
CA VAL A 72 -10.91 -13.21 9.07
C VAL A 72 -12.34 -13.65 9.29
N ASP A 73 -12.64 -14.89 8.90
CA ASP A 73 -13.97 -15.45 9.08
C ASP A 73 -14.22 -15.94 10.51
N SER A 74 -15.46 -16.37 10.80
CA SER A 74 -15.85 -16.93 12.11
C SER A 74 -15.14 -18.23 12.47
N ASN A 75 -14.49 -18.90 11.52
CA ASN A 75 -13.68 -20.10 11.73
C ASN A 75 -12.19 -19.78 11.95
N GLY A 76 -11.82 -18.49 11.91
CA GLY A 76 -10.44 -18.04 12.03
C GLY A 76 -9.64 -18.12 10.73
N GLN A 77 -10.27 -18.40 9.59
CA GLN A 77 -9.62 -18.42 8.29
C GLN A 77 -9.39 -16.99 7.81
N ALA A 78 -8.12 -16.67 7.54
CA ALA A 78 -7.71 -15.36 7.05
C ALA A 78 -7.53 -15.35 5.53
N GLN A 79 -7.94 -14.26 4.88
CA GLN A 79 -7.76 -14.05 3.46
C GLN A 79 -7.39 -12.58 3.19
N TRP A 80 -6.40 -12.36 2.33
CA TRP A 80 -6.11 -11.02 1.79
C TRP A 80 -7.03 -10.70 0.62
N VAL A 81 -7.62 -9.51 0.67
CA VAL A 81 -8.42 -8.91 -0.41
C VAL A 81 -7.71 -7.62 -0.85
N LYS A 82 -7.52 -7.49 -2.16
CA LYS A 82 -6.71 -6.45 -2.80
C LYS A 82 -7.51 -5.78 -3.92
N GLY A 83 -7.37 -4.47 -4.10
CA GLY A 83 -8.04 -3.73 -5.17
C GLY A 83 -7.54 -2.30 -5.36
N GLY A 84 -8.02 -1.65 -6.42
CA GLY A 84 -7.69 -0.27 -6.76
C GLY A 84 -8.74 0.74 -6.30
N TYR A 85 -8.37 2.02 -6.32
CA TYR A 85 -9.33 3.11 -6.15
C TYR A 85 -10.30 3.18 -7.34
N SER A 86 -11.55 3.52 -7.06
CA SER A 86 -12.56 3.84 -8.07
C SER A 86 -12.50 5.30 -8.49
N SER A 87 -12.04 6.19 -7.60
CA SER A 87 -11.89 7.61 -7.90
C SER A 87 -10.61 8.20 -7.31
N TRP A 88 -10.14 9.26 -7.98
CA TRP A 88 -8.97 10.04 -7.60
C TRP A 88 -9.35 11.50 -7.93
N LYS A 89 -9.12 12.42 -6.98
CA LYS A 89 -9.45 13.85 -7.09
C LYS A 89 -8.36 14.70 -6.41
N ALA A 90 -7.52 15.35 -7.21
CA ALA A 90 -6.54 16.33 -6.73
C ALA A 90 -7.17 17.73 -6.58
N ASN A 91 -6.82 18.42 -5.49
CA ASN A 91 -7.14 19.83 -5.24
C ASN A 91 -5.94 20.50 -4.55
N GLY A 92 -5.14 21.25 -5.31
CA GLY A 92 -3.95 21.92 -4.79
C GLY A 92 -2.92 20.92 -4.27
N LYS A 93 -2.62 21.00 -2.97
CA LYS A 93 -1.67 20.12 -2.27
C LYS A 93 -2.31 18.86 -1.69
N THR A 94 -3.62 18.70 -1.84
CA THR A 94 -4.38 17.59 -1.28
C THR A 94 -4.94 16.75 -2.41
N LEU A 95 -5.01 15.44 -2.18
CA LEU A 95 -5.58 14.51 -3.12
C LEU A 95 -6.41 13.49 -2.36
N ARG A 96 -7.65 13.28 -2.82
CA ARG A 96 -8.55 12.29 -2.26
C ARG A 96 -8.73 11.14 -3.22
N ALA A 97 -8.51 9.93 -2.73
CA ALA A 97 -8.72 8.68 -3.43
C ALA A 97 -9.76 7.84 -2.67
N GLU A 98 -10.67 7.22 -3.39
CA GLU A 98 -11.76 6.44 -2.81
C GLU A 98 -11.92 5.12 -3.55
N GLY A 99 -12.36 4.10 -2.85
CA GLY A 99 -12.72 2.82 -3.45
C GLY A 99 -13.37 1.90 -2.44
N GLU A 100 -13.59 0.66 -2.87
CA GLU A 100 -14.36 -0.32 -2.13
C GLU A 100 -13.74 -1.70 -2.29
N LEU A 101 -13.76 -2.48 -1.22
CA LEU A 101 -13.48 -3.92 -1.25
C LEU A 101 -14.67 -4.70 -0.69
N LEU A 102 -14.86 -5.89 -1.23
CA LEU A 102 -15.80 -6.89 -0.73
C LEU A 102 -15.01 -8.09 -0.18
N SER A 103 -15.36 -8.55 1.03
CA SER A 103 -14.87 -9.86 1.51
C SER A 103 -15.44 -10.99 0.66
N SER A 104 -14.92 -12.20 0.84
CA SER A 104 -15.47 -13.44 0.27
C SER A 104 -16.94 -13.68 0.67
N HIS A 105 -17.34 -13.19 1.85
CA HIS A 105 -18.71 -13.27 2.36
C HIS A 105 -19.56 -12.02 2.06
N GLY A 106 -19.01 -11.04 1.36
CA GLY A 106 -19.75 -9.85 0.91
C GLY A 106 -19.79 -8.69 1.91
N THR A 107 -18.96 -8.70 2.96
CA THR A 107 -18.76 -7.50 3.79
C THR A 107 -18.20 -6.38 2.93
N ARG A 108 -18.83 -5.20 2.99
CA ARG A 108 -18.41 -4.01 2.24
C ARG A 108 -17.52 -3.10 3.07
N PHE A 109 -16.29 -2.88 2.60
CA PHE A 109 -15.31 -1.97 3.17
C PHE A 109 -15.13 -0.75 2.27
N LEU A 110 -15.42 0.44 2.80
CA LEU A 110 -15.25 1.70 2.08
C LEU A 110 -13.94 2.35 2.46
N PHE A 111 -13.10 2.62 1.46
CA PHE A 111 -11.82 3.27 1.62
C PHE A 111 -11.89 4.74 1.25
N ARG A 112 -11.25 5.56 2.07
CA ARG A 112 -10.94 6.96 1.76
C ARG A 112 -9.53 7.27 2.19
N ASP A 113 -8.69 7.51 1.19
CA ASP A 113 -7.30 7.91 1.38
C ASP A 113 -7.16 9.39 1.00
N THR A 114 -6.57 10.17 1.90
CA THR A 114 -6.24 11.57 1.66
C THR A 114 -4.73 11.73 1.68
N TYR A 115 -4.16 12.02 0.52
CA TYR A 115 -2.76 12.36 0.36
C TYR A 115 -2.57 13.87 0.47
N GLN A 116 -1.50 14.29 1.14
CA GLN A 116 -1.09 15.68 1.22
C GLN A 116 0.40 15.79 0.88
N SER A 117 0.77 16.69 -0.02
CA SER A 117 2.18 16.98 -0.31
C SER A 117 2.70 18.07 0.61
N ASP A 118 3.86 17.82 1.21
CA ASP A 118 4.67 18.85 1.86
C ASP A 118 5.92 19.20 1.02
N ALA A 119 6.93 19.83 1.62
CA ALA A 119 8.15 20.19 0.91
C ALA A 119 9.01 18.98 0.50
N THR A 120 8.93 17.89 1.24
CA THR A 120 9.86 16.75 1.22
C THR A 120 9.22 15.40 0.90
N GLY A 121 7.91 15.27 1.06
CA GLY A 121 7.23 13.98 0.92
C GLY A 121 5.71 14.11 0.80
N PHE A 122 5.06 12.96 0.97
CA PHE A 122 3.61 12.82 0.94
C PHE A 122 3.14 12.19 2.24
N GLN A 123 2.17 12.82 2.88
CA GLN A 123 1.47 12.25 4.02
C GLN A 123 0.19 11.58 3.54
N LEU A 124 -0.11 10.39 4.07
CA LEU A 124 -1.38 9.68 3.85
C LEU A 124 -2.16 9.66 5.17
N GLU A 125 -3.44 10.02 5.07
CA GLU A 125 -4.47 9.70 6.05
C GLU A 125 -5.42 8.67 5.41
N ARG A 126 -5.61 7.52 6.05
CA ARG A 126 -6.47 6.45 5.55
C ARG A 126 -7.63 6.26 6.51
N ARG A 127 -8.83 6.20 5.94
CA ARG A 127 -10.05 5.80 6.63
C ARG A 127 -10.64 4.55 5.97
N VAL A 128 -10.96 3.54 6.77
CA VAL A 128 -11.64 2.30 6.33
C VAL A 128 -12.90 2.10 7.14
N GLU A 129 -14.06 2.12 6.47
CA GLU A 129 -15.37 1.97 7.10
C GLU A 129 -16.02 0.63 6.73
N VAL A 130 -16.54 -0.07 7.74
CA VAL A 130 -17.36 -1.28 7.56
C VAL A 130 -18.80 -0.86 7.28
N ALA A 131 -19.15 -0.73 6.00
CA ALA A 131 -20.43 -0.17 5.58
C ALA A 131 -21.58 -1.19 5.59
N SER A 132 -21.30 -2.47 5.37
CA SER A 132 -22.29 -3.55 5.43
C SER A 132 -21.59 -4.84 5.86
N PRO A 133 -21.59 -5.18 7.17
CA PRO A 133 -20.95 -6.39 7.67
C PRO A 133 -21.75 -7.65 7.31
N HIS A 134 -21.05 -8.74 7.07
CA HIS A 134 -21.61 -10.08 6.96
C HIS A 134 -21.30 -10.87 8.24
N PRO A 135 -22.23 -11.64 8.82
CA PRO A 135 -22.02 -12.36 10.10
C PRO A 135 -20.89 -13.40 10.09
N GLN A 136 -20.45 -13.85 8.91
CA GLN A 136 -19.34 -14.79 8.78
C GLN A 136 -17.97 -14.11 8.81
N ASP A 137 -17.87 -12.80 8.60
CA ASP A 137 -16.62 -12.07 8.78
C ASP A 137 -16.53 -11.61 10.25
N ALA A 138 -15.52 -12.09 10.96
CA ALA A 138 -15.31 -11.78 12.37
C ALA A 138 -14.41 -10.55 12.57
N GLY A 139 -13.38 -10.39 11.74
CA GLY A 139 -12.41 -9.31 11.91
C GLY A 139 -11.70 -8.93 10.62
N PHE A 140 -11.04 -7.77 10.65
CA PHE A 140 -10.22 -7.28 9.55
C PHE A 140 -9.02 -6.44 10.00
N SER A 141 -8.00 -6.40 9.17
CA SER A 141 -6.91 -5.41 9.23
C SER A 141 -6.75 -4.73 7.88
N SER A 142 -6.25 -3.51 7.84
CA SER A 142 -5.91 -2.81 6.60
C SER A 142 -4.40 -2.63 6.47
N ARG A 143 -3.91 -2.65 5.23
CA ARG A 143 -2.47 -2.51 4.93
C ARG A 143 -2.26 -1.49 3.83
N PHE A 144 -1.27 -0.63 4.01
CA PHE A 144 -0.77 0.28 3.00
C PHE A 144 0.72 0.03 2.82
N GLY A 145 1.20 0.05 1.59
CA GLY A 145 2.64 0.03 1.37
C GLY A 145 3.05 0.58 0.01
N VAL A 146 4.34 0.83 -0.08
CA VAL A 146 5.00 1.52 -1.18
C VAL A 146 6.05 0.59 -1.77
N PRO A 147 5.70 -0.16 -2.83
CA PRO A 147 6.60 -1.13 -3.44
C PRO A 147 7.56 -0.45 -4.42
N TRP A 148 8.80 -0.91 -4.41
CA TRP A 148 9.81 -0.55 -5.39
C TRP A 148 9.43 -1.15 -6.76
N GLU A 149 9.44 -0.37 -7.84
CA GLU A 149 9.06 -0.90 -9.15
C GLU A 149 10.02 -2.00 -9.62
N LYS A 150 11.32 -1.76 -9.47
CA LYS A 150 12.38 -2.74 -9.75
C LYS A 150 12.37 -3.79 -8.61
N PRO A 151 12.31 -5.10 -8.93
CA PRO A 151 12.49 -6.13 -7.92
C PRO A 151 13.81 -5.93 -7.18
N LEU A 152 13.72 -5.84 -5.85
CA LEU A 152 14.83 -5.66 -4.94
C LEU A 152 14.65 -6.62 -3.77
N LYS A 153 15.75 -7.18 -3.29
CA LYS A 153 15.78 -7.88 -2.00
C LYS A 153 16.24 -6.92 -0.93
N VAL A 154 15.82 -7.11 0.32
CA VAL A 154 16.33 -6.29 1.44
C VAL A 154 17.86 -6.38 1.55
N SER A 155 18.44 -7.54 1.20
CA SER A 155 19.90 -7.73 1.17
C SER A 155 20.67 -6.84 0.18
N ALA A 156 20.00 -6.29 -0.84
CA ALA A 156 20.60 -5.38 -1.82
C ALA A 156 20.84 -3.97 -1.24
N GLY A 157 20.20 -3.61 -0.13
CA GLY A 157 20.25 -2.27 0.43
C GLY A 157 20.66 -2.21 1.89
N ASP A 158 20.56 -1.00 2.45
CA ASP A 158 20.66 -0.73 3.87
C ASP A 158 19.25 -0.46 4.42
N ALA A 159 18.81 -1.25 5.40
CA ALA A 159 17.53 -1.06 6.06
C ALA A 159 17.67 -0.39 7.43
N ILE A 160 16.61 0.28 7.88
CA ILE A 160 16.51 0.82 9.22
C ILE A 160 15.11 0.59 9.80
N MET A 161 15.08 0.03 11.00
CA MET A 161 13.93 -0.01 11.91
C MET A 161 14.49 0.39 13.28
N PRO A 162 14.24 1.62 13.76
CA PRO A 162 14.94 2.18 14.91
C PRO A 162 14.86 1.28 16.15
N GLY A 163 16.03 0.91 16.69
CA GLY A 163 16.14 -0.01 17.84
C GLY A 163 16.15 -1.50 17.49
N VAL A 164 15.96 -1.86 16.21
CA VAL A 164 15.72 -3.24 15.77
C VAL A 164 16.61 -3.65 14.59
N TRP A 165 16.66 -2.83 13.54
CA TRP A 165 17.44 -3.10 12.33
C TRP A 165 18.32 -1.91 12.00
N TYR A 166 19.62 -2.15 11.78
CA TYR A 166 20.52 -1.19 11.16
C TYR A 166 21.38 -1.81 10.04
N ARG A 167 21.33 -1.21 8.85
CA ARG A 167 22.06 -1.61 7.63
C ARG A 167 21.75 -3.04 7.17
N ASP A 168 22.74 -3.93 7.17
CA ASP A 168 22.61 -5.31 6.70
C ASP A 168 22.31 -6.31 7.81
N ASN A 169 22.20 -5.85 9.06
CA ASN A 169 21.92 -6.66 10.24
C ASN A 169 22.87 -7.88 10.40
N LYS A 170 24.07 -7.87 9.80
CA LYS A 170 24.96 -9.06 9.87
C LYS A 170 25.56 -9.30 11.26
N SER A 171 25.50 -8.31 12.14
CA SER A 171 26.11 -8.38 13.48
C SER A 171 25.12 -8.75 14.58
N ILE A 172 23.85 -9.04 14.26
CA ILE A 172 22.87 -9.47 15.27
C ILE A 172 22.94 -10.98 15.49
N PRO A 173 22.60 -11.47 16.71
CA PRO A 173 22.55 -12.90 16.98
C PRO A 173 21.63 -13.62 15.99
N PRO A 174 21.94 -14.85 15.53
CA PRO A 174 21.12 -15.65 14.59
C PRO A 174 19.68 -15.97 15.03
N LYS A 175 19.22 -15.43 16.15
CA LYS A 175 17.85 -15.62 16.67
C LYS A 175 17.09 -14.32 16.88
N ALA A 176 17.74 -13.16 16.72
CA ALA A 176 17.08 -11.87 16.83
C ALA A 176 16.13 -11.61 15.65
N PHE A 177 15.22 -10.66 15.81
CA PHE A 177 14.45 -10.14 14.69
C PHE A 177 15.18 -8.91 14.12
N PRO A 178 15.28 -8.74 12.80
CA PRO A 178 15.14 -9.75 11.73
C PRO A 178 16.50 -10.38 11.37
N VAL A 179 16.67 -11.67 11.64
CA VAL A 179 17.91 -12.43 11.33
C VAL A 179 18.01 -12.82 9.87
N ALA A 180 16.88 -13.12 9.24
CA ALA A 180 16.85 -13.86 7.99
C ALA A 180 16.36 -12.92 6.88
N LEU A 181 17.27 -12.55 5.98
CA LEU A 181 17.00 -11.66 4.84
C LEU A 181 16.11 -12.33 3.75
N ASP A 182 15.62 -13.54 4.03
CA ASP A 182 14.75 -14.38 3.23
C ASP A 182 13.30 -14.47 3.75
N GLU A 183 12.99 -13.88 4.92
CA GLU A 183 11.60 -13.71 5.38
C GLU A 183 10.82 -12.85 4.37
N GLU A 184 9.61 -13.29 3.98
CA GLU A 184 8.77 -12.58 3.00
C GLU A 184 8.03 -11.42 3.66
N VAL A 185 7.70 -11.54 4.95
CA VAL A 185 6.95 -10.53 5.70
C VAL A 185 7.58 -10.26 7.06
N MET A 186 8.24 -9.10 7.17
CA MET A 186 8.93 -8.63 8.36
C MET A 186 8.23 -7.38 8.90
N MET A 187 7.20 -7.57 9.73
CA MET A 187 6.40 -6.51 10.34
C MET A 187 6.60 -6.49 11.86
N LEU A 188 6.81 -5.30 12.42
CA LEU A 188 6.93 -5.11 13.87
C LEU A 188 5.99 -4.02 14.36
N ARG A 189 5.38 -4.21 15.52
CA ARG A 189 4.53 -3.19 16.12
C ARG A 189 5.29 -1.90 16.39
N GLU A 190 4.62 -0.79 16.14
CA GLU A 190 5.21 0.54 16.23
C GLU A 190 5.57 0.94 17.67
N ASP A 191 4.91 0.35 18.68
CA ASP A 191 5.21 0.50 20.10
C ASP A 191 6.46 -0.27 20.56
N ARG A 192 7.10 -1.04 19.66
CA ARG A 192 8.36 -1.75 19.89
C ARG A 192 9.53 -1.14 19.12
N LEU A 193 9.30 -0.05 18.40
CA LEU A 193 10.32 0.70 17.68
C LEU A 193 10.73 1.94 18.49
N GLY A 194 12.02 2.29 18.44
CA GLY A 194 12.51 3.53 19.05
C GLY A 194 11.93 4.80 18.39
N LEU A 195 11.44 4.65 17.15
CA LEU A 195 10.64 5.62 16.41
C LEU A 195 9.82 4.83 15.37
N PRO A 196 8.53 5.11 15.16
CA PRO A 196 7.66 4.32 14.29
C PRO A 196 7.93 4.65 12.82
N LEU A 197 9.05 4.12 12.33
CA LEU A 197 9.60 4.36 11.00
C LEU A 197 10.28 3.09 10.47
N VAL A 198 10.15 2.86 9.18
CA VAL A 198 10.94 1.90 8.41
C VAL A 198 11.56 2.61 7.22
N GLY A 199 12.84 2.37 6.96
CA GLY A 199 13.54 2.95 5.84
C GLY A 199 14.40 1.94 5.10
N PHE A 200 14.54 2.12 3.80
CA PHE A 200 15.41 1.32 2.96
C PHE A 200 16.15 2.22 1.98
N ARG A 201 17.45 2.00 1.86
CA ARG A 201 18.31 2.62 0.86
C ARG A 201 18.84 1.55 -0.08
N ASP A 202 18.55 1.68 -1.35
CA ASP A 202 19.21 0.87 -2.37
C ASP A 202 20.68 1.31 -2.48
N ARG A 203 21.62 0.37 -2.37
CA ARG A 203 23.05 0.66 -2.46
C ARG A 203 23.50 0.99 -3.88
N GLU A 204 22.81 0.46 -4.89
CA GLU A 204 23.16 0.68 -6.30
C GLU A 204 22.84 2.12 -6.72
N SER A 205 21.57 2.55 -6.53
CA SER A 205 21.14 3.90 -6.89
C SER A 205 21.45 4.96 -5.81
N GLY A 206 21.66 4.53 -4.56
CA GLY A 206 21.78 5.43 -3.41
C GLY A 206 20.46 6.07 -2.98
N ILE A 207 19.34 5.77 -3.65
CA ILE A 207 18.01 6.31 -3.34
C ILE A 207 17.45 5.62 -2.11
N SER A 208 16.79 6.41 -1.26
CA SER A 208 16.15 5.93 -0.04
C SER A 208 14.64 6.20 -0.07
N LEU A 209 13.87 5.25 0.42
CA LEU A 209 12.47 5.41 0.75
C LEU A 209 12.28 5.17 2.25
N THR A 210 11.54 6.07 2.87
CA THR A 210 11.21 6.01 4.30
C THR A 210 9.71 6.12 4.46
N LEU A 211 9.12 5.20 5.23
CA LEU A 211 7.74 5.23 5.67
C LEU A 211 7.73 5.45 7.19
N GLN A 212 6.94 6.42 7.65
CA GLN A 212 6.84 6.77 9.07
C GLN A 212 5.37 6.93 9.46
N ARG A 213 5.00 6.45 10.64
CA ARG A 213 3.73 6.84 11.28
C ARG A 213 3.86 8.24 11.85
N VAL A 214 3.17 9.21 11.24
CA VAL A 214 3.13 10.60 11.71
C VAL A 214 1.91 10.79 12.62
N GLY A 215 2.09 11.43 13.76
CA GLY A 215 0.99 11.87 14.64
C GLY A 215 0.17 10.75 15.29
N GLY A 216 0.64 9.50 15.26
CA GLY A 216 -0.02 8.39 15.96
C GLY A 216 0.09 8.55 17.48
N GLN A 217 -0.97 8.17 18.19
CA GLN A 217 -0.98 8.06 19.66
C GLN A 217 -1.28 6.61 20.04
N PRO A 218 -0.35 5.67 19.77
CA PRO A 218 -0.59 4.27 20.07
C PRO A 218 -0.74 4.09 21.58
N THR A 219 -1.86 3.49 21.98
CA THR A 219 -2.11 3.05 23.35
C THR A 219 -2.29 1.55 23.38
N THR A 220 -1.64 0.90 24.34
CA THR A 220 -1.87 -0.51 24.64
C THR A 220 -2.97 -0.66 25.68
N PHE A 221 -3.59 -1.84 25.73
CA PHE A 221 -4.63 -2.15 26.72
C PHE A 221 -4.42 -3.55 27.30
N ALA A 222 -4.88 -3.76 28.54
CA ALA A 222 -4.88 -5.06 29.16
C ALA A 222 -5.74 -6.04 28.34
N GLY A 223 -5.11 -7.10 27.82
CA GLY A 223 -5.74 -8.04 26.91
C GLY A 223 -5.11 -8.05 25.52
N ASP A 224 -4.36 -7.01 25.12
CA ASP A 224 -3.51 -7.03 23.91
C ASP A 224 -2.20 -7.78 24.16
N ALA A 225 -2.33 -9.04 24.57
CA ALA A 225 -1.23 -9.93 24.91
C ALA A 225 -1.55 -11.35 24.45
N GLY A 226 -0.53 -12.08 23.98
CA GLY A 226 -0.68 -13.45 23.55
C GLY A 226 -0.57 -13.63 22.03
N ARG A 227 -0.49 -14.91 21.65
CA ARG A 227 -0.12 -15.37 20.31
C ARG A 227 -1.31 -15.69 19.41
N GLU A 228 -2.47 -15.89 20.00
CA GLU A 228 -3.69 -16.12 19.25
C GLU A 228 -4.10 -14.85 18.51
N ARG A 229 -4.90 -15.01 17.46
CA ARG A 229 -5.50 -13.88 16.77
C ARG A 229 -6.39 -13.14 17.75
N GLN A 230 -6.18 -11.83 17.83
CA GLN A 230 -7.00 -10.97 18.66
C GLN A 230 -7.84 -10.06 17.77
N ILE A 231 -9.14 -10.02 18.07
CA ILE A 231 -10.11 -9.14 17.42
C ILE A 231 -10.63 -8.20 18.49
N ASP A 232 -10.21 -6.94 18.47
CA ASP A 232 -10.61 -5.97 19.48
C ASP A 232 -10.63 -4.55 18.90
N ARG A 233 -11.72 -3.81 19.16
CA ARG A 233 -11.91 -2.44 18.68
C ARG A 233 -10.95 -1.42 19.30
N ARG A 234 -10.34 -1.75 20.44
CA ARG A 234 -9.49 -0.85 21.24
C ARG A 234 -8.04 -0.81 20.75
N MET A 235 -7.68 -1.61 19.76
CA MET A 235 -6.33 -1.61 19.22
C MET A 235 -6.04 -0.27 18.54
N GLN A 236 -4.98 0.41 18.98
CA GLN A 236 -4.55 1.70 18.41
C GLN A 236 -3.10 1.67 17.92
N THR A 237 -2.40 0.55 18.15
CA THR A 237 -1.03 0.33 17.71
C THR A 237 -1.02 -0.30 16.32
N GLY A 238 -0.30 0.30 15.39
CA GLY A 238 0.00 -0.29 14.07
C GLY A 238 1.30 -1.10 14.04
N ALA A 239 1.64 -1.63 12.86
CA ALA A 239 2.91 -2.29 12.61
C ALA A 239 3.56 -1.76 11.33
N LEU A 240 4.89 -1.63 11.34
CA LEU A 240 5.71 -1.15 10.22
C LEU A 240 6.73 -2.21 9.85
N GLY A 241 7.10 -2.24 8.58
CA GLY A 241 8.10 -3.21 8.14
C GLY A 241 8.25 -3.34 6.64
N PHE A 242 8.71 -4.52 6.24
CA PHE A 242 8.98 -4.88 4.85
C PHE A 242 8.13 -6.07 4.43
N LEU A 243 7.55 -5.97 3.24
CA LEU A 243 7.04 -7.10 2.49
C LEU A 243 7.98 -7.38 1.32
N HIS A 244 8.14 -8.65 1.01
CA HIS A 244 9.01 -9.15 -0.04
C HIS A 244 8.25 -10.26 -0.79
N ASP A 245 7.16 -9.85 -1.42
CA ASP A 245 6.34 -10.65 -2.33
C ASP A 245 6.52 -10.07 -3.74
N GLU A 246 7.39 -10.71 -4.55
CA GLU A 246 7.88 -10.26 -5.87
C GLU A 246 8.70 -8.95 -5.91
N LYS A 247 8.35 -7.97 -5.06
CA LYS A 247 8.98 -6.66 -4.93
C LYS A 247 9.19 -6.33 -3.46
N LEU A 248 10.23 -5.55 -3.17
CA LEU A 248 10.40 -4.96 -1.85
C LEU A 248 9.35 -3.86 -1.65
N GLU A 249 8.65 -3.91 -0.52
CA GLU A 249 7.63 -2.94 -0.14
C GLU A 249 7.84 -2.50 1.30
N GLN A 250 7.95 -1.19 1.55
CA GLN A 250 7.80 -0.66 2.90
C GLN A 250 6.31 -0.53 3.21
N ALA A 251 5.84 -1.12 4.31
CA ALA A 251 4.42 -1.23 4.61
C ALA A 251 4.06 -0.82 6.04
N PHE A 252 2.80 -0.42 6.21
CA PHE A 252 2.11 -0.18 7.46
C PHE A 252 0.85 -1.03 7.52
N SER A 253 0.61 -1.73 8.64
CA SER A 253 -0.57 -2.55 8.89
C SER A 253 -1.31 -2.06 10.13
N PHE A 254 -2.64 -2.00 10.07
CA PHE A 254 -3.48 -1.54 11.17
C PHE A 254 -4.70 -2.45 11.38
N PRO A 255 -4.89 -3.03 12.58
CA PRO A 255 -4.02 -2.93 13.74
C PRO A 255 -2.71 -3.73 13.57
N GLY A 256 -1.77 -3.55 14.50
CA GLY A 256 -0.39 -3.97 14.37
C GLY A 256 -0.18 -5.47 14.56
N SER A 257 -0.33 -6.23 13.48
CA SER A 257 0.12 -7.62 13.39
C SER A 257 1.65 -7.69 13.29
N GLU A 258 2.26 -8.58 14.07
CA GLU A 258 3.64 -9.04 13.81
C GLU A 258 3.57 -10.36 13.06
N ASP A 259 4.30 -10.42 11.95
CA ASP A 259 4.14 -11.52 11.00
C ASP A 259 5.14 -12.65 11.27
N GLU A 260 5.92 -13.09 10.28
CA GLU A 260 6.68 -14.35 10.28
C GLU A 260 7.52 -14.58 11.56
N ARG A 261 7.99 -13.50 12.18
CA ARG A 261 8.68 -13.55 13.47
C ARG A 261 8.30 -12.39 14.40
N SER A 262 7.54 -12.68 15.45
CA SER A 262 7.32 -11.73 16.55
C SER A 262 8.46 -11.63 17.54
N SER A 263 8.54 -10.47 18.21
CA SER A 263 9.60 -10.18 19.18
C SER A 263 9.38 -10.76 20.58
N ILE A 264 8.22 -11.37 20.86
CA ILE A 264 7.86 -11.87 22.21
C ILE A 264 7.79 -13.39 22.32
N ALA A 265 7.90 -14.12 21.21
CA ALA A 265 7.84 -15.58 21.25
C ALA A 265 9.18 -16.16 21.72
N PRO A 266 9.19 -17.07 22.72
CA PRO A 266 10.42 -17.62 23.28
C PRO A 266 11.25 -18.35 22.24
N ASP A 267 12.58 -18.25 22.41
CA ASP A 267 13.59 -18.79 21.51
C ASP A 267 13.47 -20.29 21.22
N SER A 268 12.87 -21.05 22.14
CA SER A 268 12.66 -22.49 22.03
C SER A 268 11.52 -22.90 21.10
N LEU A 269 10.68 -21.96 20.63
CA LEU A 269 9.56 -22.29 19.77
C LEU A 269 10.00 -22.42 18.30
N PRO A 270 9.80 -23.61 17.69
CA PRO A 270 10.00 -23.79 16.26
C PRO A 270 8.87 -23.11 15.46
N GLY A 271 9.17 -22.70 14.23
CA GLY A 271 8.19 -22.18 13.28
C GLY A 271 7.93 -20.66 13.35
N GLN A 272 6.98 -20.21 12.53
CA GLN A 272 6.56 -18.81 12.44
C GLN A 272 5.89 -18.35 13.73
N ARG A 273 6.12 -17.09 14.09
CA ARG A 273 5.72 -16.53 15.40
C ARG A 273 4.74 -15.38 15.22
N TYR A 274 3.65 -15.60 14.49
CA TYR A 274 2.62 -14.60 14.25
C TYR A 274 1.99 -14.07 15.55
N LEU A 275 1.71 -12.76 15.58
CA LEU A 275 0.81 -12.11 16.53
C LEU A 275 -0.27 -11.37 15.74
N PRO A 276 -1.25 -12.09 15.19
CA PRO A 276 -2.24 -11.47 14.34
C PRO A 276 -3.18 -10.58 15.16
N ARG A 277 -3.43 -9.39 14.64
CA ARG A 277 -4.32 -8.38 15.22
C ARG A 277 -5.35 -7.95 14.19
N SER A 278 -6.58 -7.76 14.63
CA SER A 278 -7.67 -7.34 13.77
C SER A 278 -8.67 -6.47 14.55
N HIS A 279 -9.31 -5.55 13.84
CA HIS A 279 -10.49 -4.88 14.32
C HIS A 279 -11.74 -5.72 14.01
N PRO A 280 -12.84 -5.56 14.75
CA PRO A 280 -14.06 -6.31 14.50
C PRO A 280 -14.76 -5.83 13.22
N VAL A 281 -15.43 -6.75 12.53
CA VAL A 281 -16.34 -6.41 11.44
C VAL A 281 -17.71 -6.10 12.02
N GLU A 282 -17.92 -4.82 12.34
CA GLU A 282 -19.16 -4.29 12.92
C GLU A 282 -19.73 -3.16 12.06
N ALA A 283 -21.06 -3.04 11.98
CA ALA A 283 -21.69 -1.99 11.20
C ALA A 283 -21.28 -0.60 11.70
N GLY A 284 -20.77 0.23 10.80
CA GLY A 284 -20.33 1.59 11.12
C GLY A 284 -19.01 1.66 11.89
N PHE A 285 -18.30 0.55 12.09
CA PHE A 285 -16.94 0.59 12.59
C PHE A 285 -16.02 1.28 11.58
N VAL A 286 -15.14 2.16 12.08
CA VAL A 286 -14.21 2.94 11.28
C VAL A 286 -12.79 2.76 11.84
N GLN A 287 -11.85 2.42 10.97
CA GLN A 287 -10.41 2.58 11.21
C GLN A 287 -9.99 3.95 10.68
N ASP A 288 -9.36 4.75 11.54
CA ASP A 288 -8.78 6.07 11.24
C ASP A 288 -7.32 6.15 11.73
#